data_AF-A0AA40WES5-F1
#
_entry.id   AF-A0AA40WES5-F1
#
_cell.length_a   1.000
_cell.length_b   1.000
_cell.length_c   1.000
_cell.angle_alpha   90.00
_cell.angle_beta   90.00
_cell.angle_gamma   90.00
#
_symmetry.space_group_name_H-M   'P 1'
#
loop_
_entity.id
_entity.type
_entity.pdbx_description
1 polymer ?
#
loop_
_entity_poly.entity_id
_entity_poly.type
_entity_poly.pdbx_seq_one_letter_code
_entity_poly.pdbx_strand_id
1 'polypeptide(L)'
;LPFLFHLLGILYINYLAIRSLFKRKSLGVLRAIVVLDLINLGVFKYFYFFTDNFYVWTGWSFLDQRSFGFQIILPLAISFYTFQIIAFVVDVYRGKITNDCGLFRFVLFILFFPQLVAGPIMRHQDFFPILDKVRIKPSYVYAGLYLLGLGIAKKILVADNIASLIDPVFRNPSEYDGYSLFLATQGFTWQVYCDFS
;
A
#
# COMPACT_ATOMS: atom_id res chain seq x y z
N LEU A 1 -15.76 7.94 -6.78
CA LEU A 1 -17.03 7.25 -6.41
C LEU A 1 -16.99 5.75 -6.65
N PRO A 2 -16.74 5.20 -7.86
CA PRO A 2 -16.74 3.76 -8.10
C PRO A 2 -15.67 3.01 -7.27
N PHE A 3 -14.50 3.61 -7.07
CA PHE A 3 -13.46 3.02 -6.23
C PHE A 3 -13.88 2.84 -4.76
N LEU A 4 -14.59 3.81 -4.18
CA LEU A 4 -15.00 3.71 -2.77
C LEU A 4 -15.94 2.52 -2.56
N PHE A 5 -16.89 2.31 -3.47
CA PHE A 5 -17.78 1.15 -3.43
C PHE A 5 -17.02 -0.16 -3.61
N HIS A 6 -16.04 -0.20 -4.53
CA HIS A 6 -15.15 -1.36 -4.69
C HIS A 6 -14.37 -1.66 -3.40
N LEU A 7 -13.77 -0.63 -2.79
CA LEU A 7 -13.01 -0.74 -1.54
C LEU A 7 -13.89 -1.26 -0.39
N LEU A 8 -15.07 -0.67 -0.20
CA LEU A 8 -15.99 -1.12 0.83
C LEU A 8 -16.49 -2.55 0.56
N GLY A 9 -16.72 -2.90 -0.70
CA GLY A 9 -17.08 -4.25 -1.14
C GLY A 9 -16.00 -5.27 -0.81
N ILE A 10 -14.74 -5.01 -1.19
CA ILE A 10 -13.63 -5.93 -0.91
C ILE A 10 -13.39 -6.09 0.59
N LEU A 11 -13.51 -5.00 1.37
CA LEU A 11 -13.41 -5.05 2.83
C LEU A 11 -14.54 -5.87 3.45
N TYR A 12 -15.77 -5.70 2.97
CA TYR A 12 -16.93 -6.43 3.45
C TYR A 12 -16.85 -7.93 3.14
N ILE A 13 -16.48 -8.29 1.90
CA ILE A 13 -16.30 -9.69 1.48
C ILE A 13 -15.20 -10.35 2.32
N ASN A 14 -14.06 -9.67 2.48
CA ASN A 14 -12.97 -10.16 3.31
C ASN A 14 -13.39 -10.36 4.77
N TYR A 15 -14.10 -9.39 5.35
CA TYR A 15 -14.60 -9.50 6.71
C TYR A 15 -15.53 -10.71 6.90
N LEU A 16 -16.46 -10.95 5.97
CA LEU A 16 -17.35 -12.13 6.03
C LEU A 16 -16.57 -13.45 5.93
N ALA A 17 -15.59 -13.51 5.03
CA ALA A 17 -14.74 -14.69 4.88
C ALA A 17 -13.88 -14.94 6.13
N ILE A 18 -13.29 -13.88 6.70
CA ILE A 18 -12.55 -13.93 7.97
C ILE A 18 -13.45 -14.39 9.13
N ARG A 19 -14.70 -13.92 9.18
CA ARG A 19 -15.67 -14.34 10.20
C ARG A 19 -15.97 -15.84 10.13
N SER A 20 -15.97 -16.43 8.94
CA SER A 20 -16.07 -17.88 8.79
C SER A 20 -14.84 -18.62 9.33
N LEU A 21 -13.67 -18.00 9.24
CA LEU A 21 -12.40 -18.54 9.73
C LEU A 21 -12.34 -18.59 11.27
N PHE A 22 -12.98 -17.63 11.95
CA PHE A 22 -13.16 -17.65 13.40
C PHE A 22 -14.03 -18.84 13.88
N LYS A 23 -15.02 -19.25 13.08
CA LYS A 23 -15.87 -20.42 13.39
C LYS A 23 -15.18 -21.74 13.09
N ARG A 24 -14.46 -21.81 11.97
CA ARG A 24 -13.74 -23.00 11.52
C ARG A 24 -12.43 -22.59 10.88
N LYS A 25 -11.31 -22.98 11.50
CA LYS A 25 -9.96 -22.80 10.94
C LYS A 25 -9.78 -23.65 9.70
N SER A 26 -10.15 -23.11 8.54
CA SER A 26 -10.07 -23.75 7.24
C SER A 26 -8.95 -23.15 6.41
N LEU A 27 -7.99 -23.97 6.00
CA LEU A 27 -6.93 -23.56 5.08
C LEU A 27 -7.49 -23.15 3.71
N GLY A 28 -8.61 -23.73 3.29
CA GLY A 28 -9.29 -23.38 2.03
C GLY A 28 -9.81 -21.94 2.05
N VAL A 29 -10.41 -21.50 3.17
CA VAL A 29 -10.89 -20.13 3.35
C VAL A 29 -9.73 -19.14 3.35
N LEU A 30 -8.64 -19.46 4.06
CA LEU A 30 -7.42 -18.63 4.05
C LEU A 30 -6.89 -18.46 2.62
N ARG A 31 -6.73 -19.56 1.87
CA ARG A 31 -6.25 -19.51 0.48
C ARG A 31 -7.18 -18.69 -0.41
N ALA A 32 -8.49 -18.88 -0.29
CA ALA A 32 -9.47 -18.13 -1.07
C ALA A 32 -9.37 -16.62 -0.83
N ILE A 33 -9.23 -16.19 0.43
CA ILE A 33 -9.03 -14.79 0.80
C ILE A 33 -7.76 -14.23 0.17
N VAL A 34 -6.62 -14.90 0.37
CA VAL A 34 -5.33 -14.45 -0.18
C VAL A 34 -5.36 -14.38 -1.71
N VAL A 35 -5.96 -15.37 -2.37
CA VAL A 35 -6.09 -15.37 -3.83
C VAL A 35 -6.99 -14.24 -4.31
N LEU A 36 -8.12 -13.99 -3.65
CA LEU A 36 -9.01 -12.87 -3.97
C LEU A 36 -8.29 -11.52 -3.85
N ASP A 37 -7.56 -11.31 -2.76
CA ASP A 37 -6.80 -10.09 -2.48
C ASP A 37 -5.67 -9.88 -3.51
N LEU A 38 -4.93 -10.94 -3.84
CA LEU A 38 -3.87 -10.88 -4.85
C LEU A 38 -4.41 -10.68 -6.27
N ILE A 39 -5.55 -11.28 -6.61
CA ILE A 39 -6.22 -11.03 -7.89
C ILE A 39 -6.67 -9.57 -7.96
N ASN A 40 -7.27 -9.04 -6.91
CA ASN A 40 -7.67 -7.64 -6.85
C ASN A 40 -6.47 -6.71 -7.05
N LEU A 41 -5.37 -6.94 -6.32
CA LEU A 41 -4.12 -6.18 -6.49
C LEU A 41 -3.57 -6.34 -7.92
N GLY A 42 -3.55 -7.56 -8.44
CA GLY A 42 -3.03 -7.91 -9.75
C GLY A 42 -3.78 -7.21 -10.87
N VAL A 43 -5.11 -7.27 -10.84
CA VAL A 43 -5.98 -6.60 -11.81
C VAL A 43 -5.70 -5.11 -11.81
N PHE A 44 -5.86 -4.41 -10.68
CA PHE A 44 -5.70 -2.96 -10.69
C PHE A 44 -4.27 -2.51 -11.04
N LYS A 45 -3.24 -3.19 -10.52
CA LYS A 45 -1.85 -2.76 -10.71
C LYS A 45 -1.30 -3.08 -12.10
N TYR A 46 -1.74 -4.16 -12.72
CA TYR A 46 -1.17 -4.67 -13.97
C TYR A 46 -2.15 -4.70 -15.13
N PHE A 47 -3.39 -4.22 -14.98
CA PHE A 47 -4.40 -4.21 -16.05
C PHE A 47 -3.83 -3.69 -17.37
N TYR A 48 -3.35 -2.45 -17.36
CA TYR A 48 -2.81 -1.76 -18.54
C TYR A 48 -1.58 -2.47 -19.12
N PHE A 49 -0.68 -2.94 -18.26
CA PHE A 49 0.47 -3.74 -18.67
C PHE A 49 0.02 -5.00 -19.43
N PHE A 50 -0.94 -5.75 -18.89
CA PHE A 50 -1.42 -6.96 -19.55
C PHE A 50 -2.15 -6.66 -20.85
N THR A 51 -3.05 -5.68 -20.87
CA THR A 51 -3.81 -5.32 -22.08
C THR A 51 -2.88 -4.87 -23.21
N ASP A 52 -1.84 -4.09 -22.90
CA ASP A 52 -0.85 -3.66 -23.90
C ASP A 52 -0.05 -4.83 -24.46
N ASN A 53 0.45 -5.70 -23.58
CA ASN A 53 1.24 -6.86 -24.02
C ASN A 53 0.39 -7.84 -24.85
N PHE A 54 -0.87 -8.07 -24.46
CA PHE A 54 -1.77 -8.91 -25.24
C PHE A 54 -2.18 -8.25 -26.55
N TYR A 55 -2.38 -6.93 -26.60
CA TYR A 55 -2.64 -6.22 -27.84
C TYR A 55 -1.47 -6.34 -28.81
N VAL A 56 -0.24 -6.12 -28.35
CA VAL A 56 0.97 -6.26 -29.18
C VAL A 56 1.12 -7.69 -29.73
N TRP A 57 0.74 -8.71 -28.94
CA TRP A 57 0.86 -10.11 -29.35
C TRP A 57 -0.28 -10.60 -30.27
N THR A 58 -1.52 -10.16 -30.03
CA THR A 58 -2.72 -10.68 -30.72
C THR A 58 -3.25 -9.77 -31.82
N GLY A 59 -2.94 -8.47 -31.78
CA GLY A 59 -3.51 -7.46 -32.68
C GLY A 59 -5.02 -7.22 -32.46
N TRP A 60 -5.61 -7.75 -31.38
CA TRP A 60 -7.05 -7.63 -31.14
C TRP A 60 -7.42 -6.23 -30.67
N SER A 61 -8.14 -5.48 -31.51
CA SER A 61 -8.52 -4.08 -31.28
C SER A 61 -9.36 -3.82 -30.02
N PHE A 62 -10.02 -4.84 -29.47
CA PHE A 62 -10.75 -4.73 -28.20
C PHE A 62 -9.83 -4.68 -26.97
N LEU A 63 -8.55 -5.04 -27.12
CA LEU A 63 -7.52 -4.93 -26.08
C LEU A 63 -6.73 -3.62 -26.17
N ASP A 64 -6.95 -2.82 -27.22
CA ASP A 64 -6.37 -1.48 -27.31
C ASP A 64 -6.93 -0.63 -26.17
N GLN A 65 -6.04 -0.01 -25.40
CA GLN A 65 -6.41 0.88 -24.31
C GLN A 65 -7.31 2.03 -24.77
N ARG A 66 -7.17 2.48 -26.03
CA ARG A 66 -8.01 3.53 -26.61
C ARG A 66 -9.46 3.09 -26.84
N SER A 67 -9.71 1.78 -26.89
CA SER A 67 -11.04 1.19 -27.02
C SER A 67 -11.75 1.05 -25.68
N PHE A 68 -11.03 1.06 -24.55
CA PHE A 68 -11.66 1.11 -23.24
C PHE A 68 -12.19 2.53 -22.99
N GLY A 69 -13.50 2.73 -23.15
CA GLY A 69 -14.20 3.99 -22.84
C GLY A 69 -14.20 4.37 -21.34
N PHE A 70 -13.39 3.71 -20.51
CA PHE A 70 -13.24 3.97 -19.09
C PHE A 70 -11.76 3.84 -18.68
N GLN A 71 -11.28 4.78 -17.86
CA GLN A 71 -9.98 4.67 -17.22
C GLN A 71 -10.14 4.03 -15.84
N ILE A 72 -9.44 2.92 -15.62
CA ILE A 72 -9.25 2.36 -14.28
C ILE A 72 -8.33 3.30 -13.51
N ILE A 73 -8.90 4.02 -12.54
CA ILE A 73 -8.14 4.83 -11.60
C ILE A 73 -7.52 3.89 -10.57
N LEU A 74 -6.18 3.86 -10.52
CA LEU A 74 -5.47 3.07 -9.53
C LEU A 74 -5.77 3.63 -8.13
N PRO A 75 -6.20 2.79 -7.19
CA PRO A 75 -6.37 3.25 -5.84
C PRO A 75 -5.04 3.56 -5.20
N LEU A 76 -4.91 4.78 -4.68
CA LEU A 76 -3.85 5.09 -3.75
C LEU A 76 -3.93 4.07 -2.61
N ALA A 77 -2.79 3.45 -2.27
CA ALA A 77 -2.65 2.43 -1.23
C ALA A 77 -3.22 1.01 -1.49
N ILE A 78 -3.54 0.61 -2.72
CA ILE A 78 -4.02 -0.76 -2.99
C ILE A 78 -3.12 -1.87 -2.46
N SER A 79 -1.81 -1.71 -2.63
CA SER A 79 -0.84 -2.69 -2.13
C SER A 79 -0.88 -2.79 -0.61
N PHE A 80 -0.97 -1.66 0.10
CA PHE A 80 -0.95 -1.62 1.56
C PHE A 80 -2.18 -2.28 2.17
N TYR A 81 -3.39 -1.88 1.77
CA TYR A 81 -4.58 -2.50 2.35
C TYR A 81 -4.66 -3.99 2.02
N THR A 82 -4.22 -4.41 0.83
CA THR A 82 -4.19 -5.83 0.42
C THR A 82 -3.27 -6.62 1.37
N PHE A 83 -2.03 -6.16 1.58
CA PHE A 83 -1.11 -6.85 2.47
C PHE A 83 -1.53 -6.76 3.95
N GLN A 84 -2.22 -5.69 4.35
CA GLN A 84 -2.77 -5.56 5.69
C GLN A 84 -3.89 -6.58 5.94
N ILE A 85 -4.79 -6.79 4.97
CA ILE A 85 -5.85 -7.82 5.05
C ILE A 85 -5.21 -9.22 5.09
N ILE A 86 -4.23 -9.50 4.22
CA ILE A 86 -3.51 -10.78 4.20
C ILE A 86 -2.81 -11.04 5.54
N ALA A 87 -2.12 -10.04 6.10
CA ALA A 87 -1.49 -10.16 7.40
C ALA A 87 -2.51 -10.46 8.50
N PHE A 88 -3.66 -9.78 8.48
CA PHE A 88 -4.75 -10.00 9.43
C PHE A 88 -5.32 -11.42 9.35
N VAL A 89 -5.69 -11.89 8.16
CA VAL A 89 -6.27 -13.25 8.00
C VAL A 89 -5.27 -14.35 8.37
N VAL A 90 -3.98 -14.15 8.09
CA VAL A 90 -2.92 -15.09 8.50
C VAL A 90 -2.80 -15.11 10.03
N ASP A 91 -2.85 -13.96 10.69
CA ASP A 91 -2.80 -13.89 12.15
C ASP A 91 -4.06 -14.50 12.81
N VAL A 92 -5.24 -14.39 12.19
CA VAL A 92 -6.47 -15.14 12.59
C VAL A 92 -6.27 -16.65 12.43
N TYR A 93 -5.80 -17.11 11.26
CA TYR A 93 -5.57 -18.53 11.01
C TYR A 93 -4.59 -19.15 12.01
N ARG A 94 -3.48 -18.44 12.29
CA ARG A 94 -2.46 -18.83 13.27
C ARG A 94 -2.94 -18.74 14.72
N GLY A 95 -4.14 -18.24 14.97
CA GLY A 95 -4.70 -18.11 16.32
C GLY A 95 -4.07 -17.00 17.16
N LYS A 96 -3.34 -16.06 16.54
CA LYS A 96 -2.86 -14.86 17.24
C LYS A 96 -3.97 -13.86 17.51
N ILE A 97 -4.99 -13.88 16.66
CA ILE A 97 -6.25 -13.14 16.82
C ILE A 97 -7.33 -14.19 17.08
N THR A 98 -7.89 -14.20 18.28
CA THR A 98 -8.84 -15.23 18.72
C THR A 98 -10.29 -14.78 18.67
N ASN A 99 -10.53 -13.47 18.69
CA ASN A 99 -11.87 -12.89 18.75
C ASN A 99 -12.16 -12.02 17.52
N ASP A 100 -13.39 -12.10 17.04
CA ASP A 100 -13.92 -11.20 16.01
C ASP A 100 -14.02 -9.77 16.58
N CYS A 101 -13.34 -8.81 15.95
CA CYS A 101 -13.36 -7.42 16.38
C CYS A 101 -14.57 -6.64 15.83
N GLY A 102 -15.37 -7.23 14.94
CA GLY A 102 -16.48 -6.54 14.28
C GLY A 102 -16.05 -5.76 13.04
N LEU A 103 -16.98 -5.56 12.11
CA LEU A 103 -16.71 -4.93 10.80
C LEU A 103 -16.09 -3.54 10.94
N PHE A 104 -16.61 -2.70 11.85
CA PHE A 104 -16.13 -1.34 12.03
C PHE A 104 -14.65 -1.30 12.47
N ARG A 105 -14.29 -2.11 13.46
CA ARG A 105 -12.91 -2.22 13.96
C ARG A 105 -11.97 -2.80 12.91
N PHE A 106 -12.43 -3.78 12.13
CA PHE A 106 -11.70 -4.32 11.00
C PHE A 106 -11.41 -3.24 9.94
N VAL A 107 -12.44 -2.52 9.48
CA VAL A 107 -12.30 -1.44 8.50
C VAL A 107 -11.38 -0.33 9.02
N LEU A 108 -11.52 0.06 10.29
CA LEU A 108 -10.65 1.05 10.94
C LEU A 108 -9.18 0.61 10.94
N PHE A 109 -8.91 -0.66 11.22
CA PHE A 109 -7.55 -1.22 11.21
C PHE A 109 -6.95 -1.23 9.80
N ILE A 110 -7.73 -1.60 8.78
CA ILE A 110 -7.23 -1.63 7.39
C ILE A 110 -7.05 -0.22 6.82
N LEU A 111 -7.95 0.71 7.14
CA LEU A 111 -7.96 2.07 6.58
C LEU A 111 -7.35 3.12 7.52
N PHE A 112 -6.48 2.70 8.45
CA PHE A 112 -5.83 3.64 9.36
C PHE A 112 -4.88 4.56 8.58
N PHE A 113 -5.33 5.79 8.32
CA PHE A 113 -4.68 6.72 7.40
C PHE A 113 -3.19 6.98 7.66
N PRO A 114 -2.67 7.05 8.91
CA PRO A 114 -1.25 7.32 9.14
C PRO A 114 -0.35 6.23 8.57
N GLN A 115 -0.89 5.02 8.38
CA GLN A 115 -0.17 3.89 7.84
C GLN A 115 -0.51 3.62 6.37
N LEU A 116 -1.72 3.95 5.93
CA LEU A 116 -2.29 3.49 4.66
C LEU A 116 -1.42 3.83 3.43
N VAL A 117 -0.74 4.98 3.42
CA VAL A 117 -0.01 5.45 2.22
C VAL A 117 1.40 4.87 2.10
N ALA A 118 2.12 4.72 3.22
CA ALA A 118 3.52 4.26 3.23
C ALA A 118 4.02 3.76 4.60
N GLY A 119 3.14 3.45 5.55
CA GLY A 119 3.55 3.08 6.90
C GLY A 119 3.96 1.60 7.04
N PRO A 120 4.68 1.24 8.11
CA PRO A 120 5.02 -0.16 8.39
C PRO A 120 3.76 -1.00 8.56
N ILE A 121 3.75 -2.26 8.09
CA ILE A 121 2.61 -3.18 8.23
C ILE A 121 2.33 -3.42 9.72
N MET A 122 1.27 -2.80 10.24
CA MET A 122 0.90 -2.92 11.65
C MET A 122 0.34 -4.30 11.99
N ARG A 123 0.61 -4.73 13.22
CA ARG A 123 0.03 -5.96 13.78
C ARG A 123 -1.15 -5.64 14.67
N HIS A 124 -2.13 -6.55 14.68
CA HIS A 124 -3.31 -6.46 15.54
C HIS A 124 -2.95 -6.25 17.02
N GLN A 125 -1.90 -6.92 17.50
CA GLN A 125 -1.46 -6.91 18.89
C GLN A 125 -0.96 -5.54 19.36
N ASP A 126 -0.45 -4.72 18.43
CA ASP A 126 0.07 -3.38 18.76
C ASP A 126 -1.04 -2.32 18.65
N PHE A 127 -1.99 -2.50 17.73
CA PHE A 127 -2.98 -1.47 17.39
C PHE A 127 -4.19 -1.44 18.33
N PHE A 128 -4.86 -2.58 18.51
CA PHE A 128 -6.14 -2.62 19.24
C PHE A 128 -6.03 -2.24 20.72
N PRO A 129 -4.98 -2.65 21.47
CA PRO A 129 -4.82 -2.21 22.85
C PRO A 129 -4.72 -0.69 23.01
N ILE A 130 -4.12 0.00 22.02
CA ILE A 130 -4.01 1.46 22.01
C ILE A 130 -5.38 2.11 21.76
N LEU A 131 -6.17 1.55 20.84
CA LEU A 131 -7.52 2.03 20.56
C LEU A 131 -8.48 1.84 21.75
N ASP A 132 -8.40 0.70 22.43
CA ASP A 132 -9.28 0.39 23.55
C ASP A 132 -8.98 1.29 24.77
N LYS A 133 -7.73 1.72 24.95
CA LYS A 133 -7.31 2.61 26.05
C LYS A 133 -6.34 3.68 25.56
N VAL A 134 -6.89 4.74 24.98
CA VAL A 134 -6.12 5.90 24.53
C VAL A 134 -5.47 6.59 25.74
N ARG A 135 -4.13 6.67 25.73
CA ARG A 135 -3.35 7.38 26.75
C ARG A 135 -2.53 8.47 26.08
N ILE A 136 -2.94 9.72 26.27
CA ILE A 136 -2.19 10.88 25.78
C ILE A 136 -1.25 11.33 26.89
N LYS A 137 0.05 11.18 26.66
CA LYS A 137 1.10 11.71 27.54
C LYS A 137 1.80 12.86 26.83
N PRO A 138 2.19 13.95 27.53
CA PRO A 138 2.98 15.02 26.92
C PRO A 138 4.23 14.50 26.19
N SER A 139 4.90 13.48 26.75
CA SER A 139 6.06 12.84 26.12
C SER A 139 5.78 12.27 24.73
N TYR A 140 4.59 11.72 24.47
CA TYR A 140 4.22 11.22 23.14
C TYR A 140 3.97 12.35 22.14
N VAL A 141 3.42 13.47 22.62
CA VAL A 141 3.22 14.66 21.78
C VAL A 141 4.56 15.26 21.38
N TYR A 142 5.49 15.43 22.34
CA TYR A 142 6.85 15.92 22.04
C TYR A 142 7.60 15.00 21.08
N ALA A 143 7.56 13.68 21.29
CA ALA A 143 8.17 12.72 20.38
C ALA A 143 7.56 12.79 18.98
N GLY A 144 6.23 12.88 18.87
CA GLY A 144 5.52 13.02 17.60
C GLY A 144 5.89 14.30 16.85
N LEU A 145 5.94 15.44 17.54
CA LEU A 145 6.36 16.72 16.95
C LEU A 145 7.82 16.69 16.51
N TYR A 146 8.70 16.08 17.31
CA TYR A 146 10.11 15.90 16.95
C TYR A 146 10.26 15.06 15.68
N LEU A 147 9.60 13.90 15.61
CA LEU A 147 9.64 13.03 14.42
C LEU A 147 9.04 13.71 13.19
N LEU A 148 7.93 14.44 13.35
CA LEU A 148 7.32 15.20 12.28
C LEU A 148 8.26 16.30 11.76
N GLY A 149 8.88 17.07 12.66
CA GLY A 149 9.85 18.11 12.28
C GLY A 149 11.07 17.53 11.57
N LEU A 150 11.60 16.42 12.06
CA LEU A 150 12.73 15.71 11.46
C LEU A 150 12.38 15.14 10.08
N GLY A 151 11.19 14.57 9.91
CA GLY A 151 10.70 14.10 8.61
C GLY A 151 10.52 15.24 7.60
N ILE A 152 9.93 16.37 8.01
CA ILE A 152 9.81 17.56 7.17
C ILE A 152 11.19 18.08 6.75
N ALA A 153 12.14 18.14 7.69
CA ALA A 153 13.50 18.59 7.40
C ALA A 153 14.19 17.68 6.38
N LYS A 154 14.14 16.35 6.56
CA LYS A 154 14.70 15.40 5.59
C LYS A 154 14.04 15.52 4.22
N LYS A 155 12.72 15.63 4.17
CA LYS A 155 11.96 15.71 2.92
C LYS A 155 12.30 16.98 2.14
N ILE A 156 12.11 18.13 2.77
CA ILE A 156 12.22 19.44 2.11
C ILE A 156 13.67 19.86 1.93
N LEU A 157 14.52 19.71 2.95
CA LEU A 157 15.89 20.23 2.92
C LEU A 157 16.86 19.29 2.20
N VAL A 158 16.60 17.98 2.21
CA VAL A 158 17.53 16.99 1.63
C VAL A 158 16.94 16.36 0.38
N ALA A 159 15.83 15.62 0.51
CA ALA A 159 15.32 14.80 -0.59
C ALA A 159 14.87 15.63 -1.80
N ASP A 160 14.06 16.67 -1.59
CA ASP A 160 13.56 17.51 -2.68
C ASP A 160 14.68 18.32 -3.37
N ASN A 161 15.71 18.70 -2.62
CA ASN A 161 16.91 19.37 -3.16
C ASN A 161 17.74 18.39 -4.00
N ILE A 162 17.98 17.17 -3.51
CA ILE A 162 18.70 16.14 -4.27
C ILE A 162 17.91 15.76 -5.54
N ALA A 163 16.60 15.58 -5.44
CA ALA A 163 15.73 15.29 -6.58
C ALA A 163 15.90 16.32 -7.69
N SER A 164 15.84 17.61 -7.33
CA SER A 164 16.00 18.72 -8.29
C SER A 164 17.36 18.70 -9.00
N LEU A 165 18.41 18.17 -8.36
CA LEU A 165 19.75 18.05 -8.95
C LEU A 165 19.89 16.84 -9.87
N ILE A 166 19.29 15.70 -9.53
CA ILE A 166 19.48 14.43 -10.27
C ILE A 166 18.41 14.18 -11.34
N ASP A 167 17.23 14.77 -11.21
CA ASP A 167 16.11 14.61 -12.15
C ASP A 167 16.49 14.90 -13.61
N PRO A 168 17.25 15.96 -13.95
CA PRO A 168 17.67 16.22 -15.33
C PRO A 168 18.51 15.08 -15.91
N VAL A 169 19.37 14.45 -15.09
CA VAL A 169 20.23 13.34 -15.49
C VAL A 169 19.40 12.11 -15.84
N PHE A 170 18.37 11.80 -15.05
CA PHE A 170 17.47 10.68 -15.35
C PHE A 170 16.51 10.93 -16.51
N ARG A 171 16.20 12.20 -16.83
CA ARG A 171 15.37 12.55 -17.99
C ARG A 171 16.11 12.32 -19.31
N ASN A 172 17.38 12.72 -19.39
CA ASN A 172 18.19 12.60 -20.61
C ASN A 172 19.54 11.90 -20.34
N PRO A 173 19.54 10.61 -19.95
CA PRO A 173 20.76 9.93 -19.52
C PRO A 173 21.84 9.83 -20.61
N SER A 174 21.46 9.91 -21.88
CA SER A 174 22.39 9.89 -23.03
C SER A 174 23.23 11.18 -23.18
N GLU A 175 22.82 12.28 -22.55
CA GLU A 175 23.52 13.57 -22.63
C GLU A 175 24.61 13.72 -21.57
N TYR A 176 24.70 12.79 -20.62
CA TYR A 176 25.62 12.82 -19.49
C TYR A 176 26.66 11.72 -19.58
N ASP A 177 27.83 11.97 -19.00
CA ASP A 177 28.91 10.99 -18.92
C ASP A 177 28.66 9.96 -17.80
N GLY A 178 29.43 8.86 -17.83
CA GLY A 178 29.27 7.77 -16.87
C GLY A 178 29.47 8.17 -15.41
N TYR A 179 30.32 9.17 -15.14
CA TYR A 179 30.54 9.65 -13.78
C TYR A 179 29.31 10.41 -13.26
N SER A 180 28.70 11.27 -14.09
CA SER A 180 27.45 11.96 -13.77
C SER A 180 26.31 10.99 -13.50
N LEU A 181 26.17 9.93 -14.31
CA LEU A 181 25.16 8.87 -14.10
C LEU A 181 25.38 8.12 -12.77
N PHE A 182 26.62 7.82 -12.44
CA PHE A 182 26.97 7.18 -11.16
C PHE A 182 26.60 8.07 -9.97
N LEU A 183 26.97 9.35 -10.01
CA LEU A 183 26.62 10.31 -8.96
C LEU A 183 25.11 10.51 -8.83
N ALA A 184 24.38 10.61 -9.95
CA ALA A 184 22.92 10.71 -9.94
C ALA A 184 22.28 9.48 -9.28
N THR A 185 22.81 8.28 -9.51
CA THR A 185 22.35 7.04 -8.88
C THR A 185 22.61 7.03 -7.36
N GLN A 186 23.78 7.52 -6.92
CA GLN A 186 24.06 7.71 -5.50
C GLN A 186 23.12 8.75 -4.88
N GLY A 187 22.90 9.88 -5.56
CA GLY A 187 21.94 10.90 -5.15
C GLY A 187 20.53 10.34 -4.99
N PHE A 188 20.07 9.52 -5.95
CA PHE A 188 18.77 8.86 -5.87
C PHE A 188 18.63 7.97 -4.64
N THR A 189 19.71 7.28 -4.25
CA THR A 189 19.73 6.44 -3.03
C THR A 189 19.48 7.29 -1.78
N TRP A 190 20.15 8.45 -1.68
CA TRP A 190 19.96 9.40 -0.57
C TRP A 190 18.58 10.05 -0.59
N GLN A 191 18.08 10.45 -1.76
CA GLN A 191 16.74 10.99 -1.93
C GLN A 191 15.70 10.00 -1.40
N VAL A 192 15.73 8.75 -1.87
CA VAL A 192 14.78 7.72 -1.46
C VAL A 192 14.89 7.45 0.04
N TYR A 193 16.10 7.38 0.60
CA TYR A 193 16.27 7.21 2.04
C TYR A 193 15.62 8.36 2.84
N CYS A 194 15.85 9.61 2.45
CA CYS A 194 15.29 10.77 3.14
C CYS A 194 13.77 10.93 2.93
N ASP A 195 13.22 10.45 1.82
CA ASP A 195 11.78 10.44 1.56
C ASP A 195 11.01 9.44 2.42
N PHE A 196 11.65 8.33 2.80
CA PHE A 196 11.01 7.20 3.49
C PHE A 196 11.44 7.01 4.95
N SER A 197 12.39 7.79 5.49
CA SER A 197 12.93 7.66 6.87
C SER A 197 12.66 8.84 7.78
#